data_AF-J0P4B9-F1
#
_entry.id   AF-J0P4B9-F1
#
_cell.length_a   1.000
_cell.length_b   1.000
_cell.length_c   1.000
_cell.angle_alpha   90.00
_cell.angle_beta   90.00
_cell.angle_gamma   90.00
#
_symmetry.space_group_name_H-M   'P 1'
#
loop_
_entity.id
_entity.type
_entity.pdbx_description
1 polymer ?
#
loop_
_entity_poly.entity_id
_entity_poly.type
_entity_poly.pdbx_seq_one_letter_code
_entity_poly.pdbx_strand_id
1 'polypeptide(L)'
;MKIYKDIVQIREALLDGSFFNPEKLVADSVEDVIAAGAILAALPEIGEGVTEEGLILLQKALRLDPNNPKVYMKLGEYEKRADARVYYWNRLASSKYERAIKTHLAESGQDVWEDEDARAYLKTKAEYAKDLLKEDYADAAILEYRKILELDPKDHLNLKVFYGILLLEFEEEEAFEELLQMYKGQEVEAGFLFNHALYLFKKEKGRSPKANSLLLKADGLNPLITIYLMNAKLSLSWEDMQANGIPALDEEAQSYVSTARYLWKETKGTQRWLHNLHRRIVTGK
;
A
#
# COMPACT_ATOMS: atom_id res chain seq x y z
N MET A 1 1.85 -29.49 10.61
CA MET A 1 0.55 -30.19 10.71
C MET A 1 -0.30 -29.85 11.95
N LYS A 2 0.20 -29.09 12.93
CA LYS A 2 -0.61 -28.59 14.07
C LYS A 2 -1.38 -27.29 13.74
N ILE A 3 -0.83 -26.47 12.84
CA ILE A 3 -1.42 -25.23 12.31
C ILE A 3 -2.74 -25.47 11.54
N TYR A 4 -2.91 -26.67 10.94
CA TYR A 4 -4.15 -27.05 10.25
C TYR A 4 -5.31 -27.39 11.20
N LYS A 5 -5.07 -27.64 12.49
CA LYS A 5 -6.14 -27.99 13.46
C LYS A 5 -6.76 -26.76 14.12
N ASP A 6 -6.01 -25.68 14.27
CA ASP A 6 -6.51 -24.44 14.89
C ASP A 6 -7.20 -23.51 13.88
N ILE A 7 -6.80 -23.60 12.59
CA ILE A 7 -7.52 -22.98 11.47
C ILE A 7 -8.95 -23.55 11.39
N VAL A 8 -9.13 -24.86 11.63
CA VAL A 8 -10.44 -25.49 11.63
C VAL A 8 -11.34 -24.96 12.75
N GLN A 9 -10.85 -24.56 13.92
CA GLN A 9 -11.72 -24.08 15.00
C GLN A 9 -12.30 -22.67 14.80
N ILE A 10 -11.55 -21.76 14.15
CA ILE A 10 -12.09 -20.44 13.77
C ILE A 10 -12.93 -20.54 12.51
N ARG A 11 -12.54 -21.43 11.60
CA ARG A 11 -13.36 -21.79 10.44
C ARG A 11 -14.65 -22.51 10.87
N GLU A 12 -14.66 -23.33 11.91
CA GLU A 12 -15.84 -23.97 12.52
C GLU A 12 -16.66 -22.92 13.29
N ALA A 13 -16.06 -21.99 14.05
CA ALA A 13 -16.83 -20.92 14.69
C ALA A 13 -17.50 -19.96 13.69
N LEU A 14 -16.91 -19.78 12.50
CA LEU A 14 -17.46 -18.97 11.40
C LEU A 14 -18.34 -19.77 10.41
N LEU A 15 -18.11 -21.08 10.23
CA LEU A 15 -18.86 -21.96 9.31
C LEU A 15 -19.96 -22.79 10.00
N ASP A 16 -19.84 -23.14 11.28
CA ASP A 16 -20.88 -23.82 12.09
C ASP A 16 -22.00 -22.86 12.53
N GLY A 17 -22.00 -21.61 12.03
CA GLY A 17 -23.19 -20.78 11.98
C GLY A 17 -23.82 -20.42 13.33
N SER A 18 -23.10 -20.50 14.46
CA SER A 18 -23.72 -20.17 15.74
C SER A 18 -23.87 -18.66 15.97
N PHE A 19 -23.24 -17.80 15.14
CA PHE A 19 -23.34 -16.34 15.31
C PHE A 19 -23.37 -15.47 14.03
N PHE A 20 -23.09 -16.01 12.84
CA PHE A 20 -23.20 -15.31 11.56
C PHE A 20 -23.90 -16.25 10.58
N ASN A 21 -25.00 -15.79 9.96
CA ASN A 21 -25.62 -16.52 8.85
C ASN A 21 -24.97 -16.03 7.54
N PRO A 22 -24.08 -16.81 6.90
CA PRO A 22 -23.42 -16.41 5.66
C PRO A 22 -24.37 -16.25 4.47
N GLU A 23 -25.63 -16.71 4.57
CA GLU A 23 -26.66 -16.53 3.54
C GLU A 23 -27.34 -15.15 3.61
N LYS A 24 -27.26 -14.45 4.75
CA LYS A 24 -27.85 -13.12 4.91
C LYS A 24 -26.90 -12.08 4.31
N LEU A 25 -27.19 -11.66 3.08
CA LEU A 25 -26.37 -10.71 2.31
C LEU A 25 -26.85 -9.26 2.43
N VAL A 26 -28.01 -9.00 3.03
CA VAL A 26 -28.58 -7.66 3.18
C VAL A 26 -29.28 -7.53 4.53
N ALA A 27 -29.46 -6.30 5.00
CA ALA A 27 -30.31 -6.02 6.15
C ALA A 27 -31.76 -6.45 5.87
N ASP A 28 -32.49 -6.90 6.89
CA ASP A 28 -33.88 -7.34 6.71
C ASP A 28 -34.85 -6.15 6.59
N SER A 29 -34.44 -4.98 7.07
CA SER A 29 -35.25 -3.77 7.13
C SER A 29 -34.42 -2.48 7.14
N VAL A 30 -35.07 -1.34 6.90
CA VAL A 30 -34.43 -0.01 7.02
C VAL A 30 -34.11 0.27 8.50
N GLU A 31 -34.94 -0.21 9.40
CA GLU A 31 -34.76 -0.13 10.85
C GLU A 31 -33.48 -0.83 11.30
N ASP A 32 -33.15 -1.98 10.72
CA ASP A 32 -31.89 -2.68 10.98
C ASP A 32 -30.67 -1.88 10.53
N VAL A 33 -30.75 -1.22 9.36
CA VAL A 33 -29.68 -0.34 8.86
C VAL A 33 -29.46 0.84 9.82
N ILE A 34 -30.55 1.46 10.28
CA ILE A 34 -30.50 2.57 11.25
C ILE A 34 -29.91 2.10 12.58
N ALA A 35 -30.34 0.93 13.07
CA ALA A 35 -29.84 0.35 14.31
C ALA A 35 -28.35 -0.01 14.23
N ALA A 36 -27.89 -0.58 13.11
CA ALA A 36 -26.47 -0.82 12.85
C ALA A 36 -25.68 0.51 12.85
N GLY A 37 -26.21 1.55 12.21
CA GLY A 37 -25.63 2.89 12.21
C GLY A 37 -25.52 3.50 13.60
N ALA A 38 -26.54 3.35 14.45
CA ALA A 38 -26.53 3.84 15.82
C ALA A 38 -25.49 3.12 16.68
N ILE A 39 -25.32 1.80 16.50
CA ILE A 39 -24.27 1.03 17.18
C ILE A 39 -22.89 1.57 16.79
N LEU A 40 -22.65 1.81 15.50
CA LEU A 40 -21.38 2.33 15.01
C LEU A 40 -21.07 3.74 15.54
N ALA A 41 -22.08 4.59 15.67
CA ALA A 41 -21.94 5.95 16.21
C ALA A 41 -21.66 5.96 17.73
N ALA A 42 -22.04 4.91 18.44
CA ALA A 42 -21.80 4.75 19.88
C ALA A 42 -20.43 4.13 20.20
N LEU A 43 -19.71 3.61 19.20
CA LEU A 43 -18.36 3.10 19.41
C LEU A 43 -17.38 4.27 19.55
N PRO A 44 -16.36 4.14 20.43
CA PRO A 44 -15.29 5.13 20.50
C PRO A 44 -14.59 5.30 19.15
N GLU A 45 -14.00 6.49 18.96
CA GLU A 45 -13.30 6.81 17.73
C GLU A 45 -12.08 5.91 17.50
N ILE A 46 -11.66 5.86 16.23
CA ILE A 46 -10.54 5.05 15.76
C ILE A 46 -9.28 5.48 16.53
N GLY A 47 -8.65 4.53 17.25
CA GLY A 47 -7.39 4.75 17.96
C GLY A 47 -7.45 4.58 19.48
N GLU A 48 -8.63 4.57 20.10
CA GLU A 48 -8.76 4.32 21.56
C GLU A 48 -8.72 2.82 21.92
N GLY A 49 -8.66 1.95 20.90
CA GLY A 49 -8.75 0.51 21.07
C GLY A 49 -10.20 0.07 21.33
N VAL A 50 -10.73 -0.83 20.49
CA VAL A 50 -12.04 -1.41 20.75
C VAL A 50 -11.92 -2.43 21.87
N THR A 51 -12.74 -2.25 22.90
CA THR A 51 -12.89 -3.18 24.00
C THR A 51 -13.60 -4.46 23.56
N GLU A 52 -13.61 -5.50 24.40
CA GLU A 52 -14.43 -6.69 24.13
C GLU A 52 -15.91 -6.32 23.93
N GLU A 53 -16.42 -5.31 24.64
CA GLU A 53 -17.78 -4.79 24.41
C GLU A 53 -17.92 -4.16 23.02
N GLY A 54 -16.90 -3.44 22.53
CA GLY A 54 -16.91 -2.89 21.19
C GLY A 54 -16.90 -3.97 20.09
N LEU A 55 -16.21 -5.09 20.29
CA LEU A 55 -16.27 -6.24 19.37
C LEU A 55 -17.67 -6.86 19.33
N ILE A 56 -18.32 -7.02 20.49
CA ILE A 56 -19.69 -7.52 20.57
C ILE A 56 -20.66 -6.58 19.84
N LEU A 57 -20.48 -5.27 19.99
CA LEU A 57 -21.27 -4.26 19.29
C LEU A 57 -21.05 -4.32 17.77
N LEU A 58 -19.81 -4.46 17.30
CA LEU A 58 -19.50 -4.63 15.88
C LEU A 58 -20.15 -5.90 15.30
N GLN A 59 -20.08 -7.03 16.03
CA GLN A 59 -20.76 -8.26 15.62
C GLN A 59 -22.28 -8.10 15.59
N LYS A 60 -22.86 -7.37 16.54
CA LYS A 60 -24.29 -7.06 16.54
C LYS A 60 -24.68 -6.19 15.34
N ALA A 61 -23.89 -5.16 15.05
CA ALA A 61 -24.09 -4.31 13.87
C ALA A 61 -24.01 -5.14 12.58
N LEU A 62 -23.07 -6.09 12.50
CA LEU A 62 -22.95 -6.98 11.35
C LEU A 62 -24.15 -7.91 11.15
N ARG A 63 -24.82 -8.34 12.23
CA ARG A 63 -26.05 -9.15 12.12
C ARG A 63 -27.23 -8.35 11.58
N LEU A 64 -27.27 -7.05 11.92
CA LEU A 64 -28.31 -6.13 11.48
C LEU A 64 -28.08 -5.72 10.02
N ASP A 65 -26.84 -5.37 9.67
CA ASP A 65 -26.43 -5.01 8.30
C ASP A 65 -25.17 -5.78 7.87
N PRO A 66 -25.34 -6.99 7.30
CA PRO A 66 -24.22 -7.89 6.94
C PRO A 66 -23.27 -7.37 5.87
N ASN A 67 -23.66 -6.33 5.13
CA ASN A 67 -22.85 -5.71 4.09
C ASN A 67 -22.40 -4.30 4.46
N ASN A 68 -22.46 -3.94 5.75
CA ASN A 68 -22.06 -2.64 6.22
C ASN A 68 -20.54 -2.45 6.12
N PRO A 69 -20.04 -1.55 5.26
CA PRO A 69 -18.62 -1.36 5.09
C PRO A 69 -17.94 -0.83 6.36
N LYS A 70 -18.60 0.05 7.12
CA LYS A 70 -18.00 0.64 8.33
C LYS A 70 -17.76 -0.41 9.41
N VAL A 71 -18.60 -1.46 9.46
CA VAL A 71 -18.41 -2.59 10.40
C VAL A 71 -17.18 -3.41 10.01
N TYR A 72 -17.04 -3.79 8.73
CA TYR A 72 -15.87 -4.53 8.26
C TYR A 72 -14.57 -3.73 8.39
N MET A 73 -14.60 -2.41 8.15
CA MET A 73 -13.46 -1.53 8.35
C MET A 73 -12.98 -1.56 9.80
N LYS A 74 -13.88 -1.33 10.76
CA LYS A 74 -13.55 -1.39 12.18
C LYS A 74 -13.05 -2.78 12.58
N LEU A 75 -13.71 -3.86 12.14
CA LEU A 75 -13.25 -5.23 12.44
C LEU A 75 -11.84 -5.49 11.88
N GLY A 76 -11.53 -5.03 10.66
CA GLY A 76 -10.19 -5.13 10.08
C GLY A 76 -9.14 -4.34 10.88
N GLU A 77 -9.44 -3.10 11.28
CA GLU A 77 -8.53 -2.26 12.07
C GLU A 77 -8.20 -2.86 13.45
N TYR A 78 -9.16 -3.51 14.10
CA TYR A 78 -8.98 -4.07 15.44
C TYR A 78 -8.46 -5.51 15.46
N GLU A 79 -8.68 -6.24 14.38
CA GLU A 79 -8.29 -7.64 14.32
C GLU A 79 -6.76 -7.74 14.34
N LYS A 80 -6.24 -8.42 15.37
CA LYS A 80 -4.80 -8.64 15.53
C LYS A 80 -4.33 -9.80 14.67
N ARG A 81 -5.20 -10.80 14.47
CA ARG A 81 -4.90 -11.95 13.63
C ARG A 81 -4.97 -11.58 12.16
N ALA A 82 -3.87 -11.77 11.47
CA ALA A 82 -3.77 -11.28 10.12
C ALA A 82 -4.68 -12.02 9.12
N ASP A 83 -4.93 -13.31 9.33
CA ASP A 83 -5.87 -14.10 8.51
C ASP A 83 -7.31 -13.53 8.54
N ALA A 84 -7.81 -13.21 9.73
CA ALA A 84 -9.13 -12.61 9.91
C ALA A 84 -9.17 -11.17 9.40
N ARG A 85 -8.08 -10.41 9.55
CA ARG A 85 -7.98 -9.04 9.03
C ARG A 85 -8.02 -9.00 7.50
N VAL A 86 -7.29 -9.89 6.82
CA VAL A 86 -7.35 -10.10 5.36
C VAL A 86 -8.78 -10.42 4.92
N TYR A 87 -9.51 -11.27 5.66
CA TYR A 87 -10.93 -11.56 5.36
C TYR A 87 -11.81 -10.31 5.47
N TYR A 88 -11.70 -9.52 6.54
CA TYR A 88 -12.53 -8.33 6.73
C TYR A 88 -12.26 -7.27 5.67
N TRP A 89 -10.99 -7.03 5.32
CA TRP A 89 -10.64 -6.13 4.24
C TRP A 89 -11.14 -6.59 2.88
N ASN A 90 -11.07 -7.90 2.60
CA ASN A 90 -11.64 -8.47 1.37
C ASN A 90 -13.16 -8.24 1.29
N ARG A 91 -13.89 -8.50 2.39
CA ARG A 91 -15.32 -8.23 2.48
C ARG A 91 -15.65 -6.75 2.31
N LEU A 92 -14.86 -5.86 2.91
CA LEU A 92 -15.03 -4.42 2.76
C LEU A 92 -14.84 -3.96 1.30
N ALA A 93 -13.78 -4.44 0.66
CA ALA A 93 -13.49 -4.17 -0.72
C ALA A 93 -14.64 -4.65 -1.64
N SER A 94 -15.22 -5.82 -1.37
CA SER A 94 -16.35 -6.37 -2.15
C SER A 94 -17.74 -5.95 -1.66
N SER A 95 -17.84 -4.90 -0.84
CA SER A 95 -19.09 -4.39 -0.27
C SER A 95 -19.83 -3.44 -1.24
N LYS A 96 -20.64 -2.51 -0.70
CA LYS A 96 -21.24 -1.41 -1.48
C LYS A 96 -20.19 -0.62 -2.30
N TYR A 97 -18.95 -0.56 -1.81
CA TYR A 97 -17.88 0.22 -2.43
C TYR A 97 -17.51 -0.27 -3.84
N GLU A 98 -17.54 -1.58 -4.09
CA GLU A 98 -17.30 -2.13 -5.44
C GLU A 98 -18.41 -1.71 -6.42
N ARG A 99 -19.66 -1.59 -5.94
CA ARG A 99 -20.76 -1.08 -6.75
C ARG A 99 -20.62 0.42 -6.97
N ALA A 100 -20.31 1.18 -5.93
CA ALA A 100 -20.12 2.62 -6.01
C ALA A 100 -19.06 3.01 -7.05
N ILE A 101 -17.90 2.35 -7.05
CA ILE A 101 -16.85 2.65 -8.03
C ILE A 101 -17.24 2.23 -9.45
N LYS A 102 -17.96 1.11 -9.64
CA LYS A 102 -18.50 0.72 -10.96
C LYS A 102 -19.51 1.75 -11.48
N THR A 103 -20.40 2.23 -10.63
CA THR A 103 -21.37 3.28 -10.97
C THR A 103 -20.65 4.58 -11.31
N HIS A 104 -19.69 5.01 -10.49
CA HIS A 104 -18.91 6.23 -10.76
C HIS A 104 -18.17 6.17 -12.10
N LEU A 105 -17.49 5.05 -12.39
CA LEU A 105 -16.80 4.90 -13.67
C LEU A 105 -17.77 4.97 -14.87
N ALA A 106 -18.99 4.47 -14.71
CA ALA A 106 -20.01 4.52 -15.76
C ALA A 106 -20.61 5.92 -15.96
N GLU A 107 -20.76 6.71 -14.88
CA GLU A 107 -21.45 7.99 -14.90
C GLU A 107 -20.49 9.20 -15.06
N SER A 108 -19.32 9.14 -14.40
CA SER A 108 -18.42 10.26 -14.17
C SER A 108 -16.98 10.01 -14.68
N GLY A 109 -16.65 8.79 -15.10
CA GLY A 109 -15.34 8.43 -15.64
C GLY A 109 -14.25 8.25 -14.57
N GLN A 110 -12.98 8.50 -14.94
CA GLN A 110 -11.81 8.14 -14.12
C GLN A 110 -11.45 9.13 -12.99
N ASP A 111 -12.21 10.20 -12.77
CA ASP A 111 -11.96 11.12 -11.66
C ASP A 111 -12.63 10.62 -10.37
N VAL A 112 -12.18 9.45 -9.91
CA VAL A 112 -12.77 8.70 -8.79
C VAL A 112 -12.51 9.33 -7.42
N TRP A 113 -11.54 10.23 -7.31
CA TRP A 113 -11.10 10.77 -6.02
C TRP A 113 -12.09 11.75 -5.37
N GLU A 114 -12.87 12.44 -6.21
CA GLU A 114 -13.89 13.40 -5.78
C GLU A 114 -15.13 12.71 -5.19
N ASP A 115 -15.38 11.45 -5.54
CA ASP A 115 -16.45 10.64 -4.96
C ASP A 115 -16.00 10.03 -3.62
N GLU A 116 -16.79 10.26 -2.57
CA GLU A 116 -16.44 9.83 -1.21
C GLU A 116 -16.37 8.30 -1.07
N ASP A 117 -17.32 7.58 -1.69
CA ASP A 117 -17.41 6.12 -1.61
C ASP A 117 -16.31 5.46 -2.45
N ALA A 118 -15.99 6.00 -3.63
CA ALA A 118 -14.89 5.55 -4.48
C ALA A 118 -13.53 5.82 -3.83
N ARG A 119 -13.33 6.99 -3.21
CA ARG A 119 -12.13 7.27 -2.42
C ARG A 119 -11.99 6.32 -1.23
N ALA A 120 -13.08 6.02 -0.53
CA ALA A 120 -13.09 5.05 0.56
C ALA A 120 -12.74 3.62 0.09
N TYR A 121 -13.21 3.25 -1.11
CA TYR A 121 -12.82 1.99 -1.76
C TYR A 121 -11.31 1.90 -2.00
N LEU A 122 -10.70 2.93 -2.60
CA LEU A 122 -9.26 2.93 -2.89
C LEU A 122 -8.42 2.82 -1.62
N LYS A 123 -8.77 3.57 -0.58
CA LYS A 123 -8.10 3.50 0.73
C LYS A 123 -8.22 2.11 1.36
N THR A 124 -9.40 1.51 1.31
CA THR A 124 -9.63 0.13 1.77
C THR A 124 -8.74 -0.85 1.02
N LYS A 125 -8.70 -0.75 -0.31
CA LYS A 125 -7.88 -1.62 -1.16
C LYS A 125 -6.39 -1.50 -0.83
N ALA A 126 -5.92 -0.29 -0.51
CA ALA A 126 -4.53 -0.07 -0.12
C ALA A 126 -4.18 -0.76 1.21
N GLU A 127 -5.04 -0.65 2.24
CA GLU A 127 -4.83 -1.36 3.52
C GLU A 127 -4.95 -2.88 3.34
N TYR A 128 -5.88 -3.35 2.50
CA TYR A 128 -5.97 -4.76 2.14
C TYR A 128 -4.68 -5.29 1.52
N ALA A 129 -4.16 -4.59 0.50
CA ALA A 129 -2.92 -4.97 -0.19
C ALA A 129 -1.71 -4.98 0.77
N LYS A 130 -1.64 -4.01 1.68
CA LYS A 130 -0.62 -3.93 2.72
C LYS A 130 -0.68 -5.11 3.70
N ASP A 131 -1.87 -5.54 4.10
CA ASP A 131 -2.00 -6.72 4.96
C ASP A 131 -1.74 -8.02 4.22
N LEU A 132 -2.04 -8.11 2.91
CA LEU A 132 -1.61 -9.23 2.08
C LEU A 132 -0.08 -9.35 2.06
N LEU A 133 0.66 -8.24 1.93
CA LEU A 133 2.13 -8.25 1.97
C LEU A 133 2.68 -8.75 3.31
N LYS A 134 2.06 -8.37 4.44
CA LYS A 134 2.50 -8.84 5.78
C LYS A 134 2.34 -10.34 5.95
N GLU A 135 1.41 -10.93 5.21
CA GLU A 135 1.11 -12.37 5.24
C GLU A 135 1.74 -13.13 4.07
N ASP A 136 2.77 -12.56 3.44
CA ASP A 136 3.52 -13.15 2.34
C ASP A 136 2.67 -13.48 1.08
N TYR A 137 1.52 -12.81 0.90
CA TYR A 137 0.69 -12.91 -0.30
C TYR A 137 1.04 -11.81 -1.33
N ALA A 138 2.30 -11.77 -1.76
CA ALA A 138 2.83 -10.72 -2.64
C ALA A 138 2.08 -10.60 -3.97
N ASP A 139 1.83 -11.70 -4.68
CA ASP A 139 1.12 -11.71 -5.97
C ASP A 139 -0.26 -11.04 -5.86
N ALA A 140 -0.99 -11.36 -4.78
CA ALA A 140 -2.30 -10.77 -4.53
C ALA A 140 -2.21 -9.27 -4.23
N ALA A 141 -1.23 -8.85 -3.43
CA ALA A 141 -1.00 -7.44 -3.14
C ALA A 141 -0.64 -6.63 -4.39
N ILE A 142 0.23 -7.16 -5.26
CA ILE A 142 0.62 -6.56 -6.53
C ILE A 142 -0.60 -6.29 -7.40
N LEU A 143 -1.50 -7.28 -7.54
CA LEU A 143 -2.74 -7.13 -8.28
C LEU A 143 -3.66 -6.05 -7.68
N GLU A 144 -3.74 -5.94 -6.37
CA GLU A 144 -4.56 -4.91 -5.72
C GLU A 144 -3.98 -3.50 -5.89
N TYR A 145 -2.67 -3.32 -5.74
CA TYR A 145 -2.02 -2.03 -6.02
C TYR A 145 -2.17 -1.60 -7.48
N ARG A 146 -2.02 -2.54 -8.42
CA ARG A 146 -2.28 -2.29 -9.85
C ARG A 146 -3.69 -1.74 -10.08
N LYS A 147 -4.71 -2.41 -9.53
CA LYS A 147 -6.12 -1.98 -9.67
C LYS A 147 -6.32 -0.58 -9.11
N ILE A 148 -5.71 -0.24 -7.98
CA ILE A 148 -5.81 1.11 -7.40
C ILE A 148 -5.27 2.15 -8.38
N LEU A 149 -4.08 1.93 -8.98
CA LEU A 149 -3.47 2.87 -9.93
C LEU A 149 -4.22 2.94 -11.27
N GLU A 150 -4.82 1.85 -11.72
CA GLU A 150 -5.70 1.85 -12.91
C GLU A 150 -6.98 2.67 -12.68
N LEU A 151 -7.51 2.64 -11.46
CA LEU A 151 -8.71 3.38 -11.06
C LEU A 151 -8.40 4.86 -10.77
N ASP A 152 -7.23 5.14 -10.21
CA ASP A 152 -6.75 6.49 -9.89
C ASP A 152 -5.36 6.75 -10.51
N PRO A 153 -5.30 7.05 -11.82
CA PRO A 153 -4.02 7.30 -12.51
C PRO A 153 -3.26 8.52 -11.97
N LYS A 154 -3.96 9.45 -11.29
CA LYS A 154 -3.35 10.62 -10.63
C LYS A 154 -2.60 10.25 -9.34
N ASP A 155 -2.74 9.01 -8.87
CA ASP A 155 -2.05 8.46 -7.70
C ASP A 155 -2.20 9.32 -6.45
N HIS A 156 -3.44 9.68 -6.07
CA HIS A 156 -3.67 10.51 -4.89
C HIS A 156 -3.23 9.85 -3.58
N LEU A 157 -3.08 8.52 -3.58
CA LEU A 157 -2.55 7.74 -2.46
C LEU A 157 -1.01 7.64 -2.45
N ASN A 158 -0.32 8.21 -3.43
CA ASN A 158 1.14 8.19 -3.56
C ASN A 158 1.74 6.77 -3.54
N LEU A 159 1.08 5.83 -4.20
CA LEU A 159 1.42 4.41 -4.22
C LEU A 159 2.40 4.05 -5.35
N LYS A 160 2.56 4.86 -6.40
CA LYS A 160 3.36 4.46 -7.59
C LYS A 160 4.82 4.16 -7.27
N VAL A 161 5.44 4.91 -6.35
CA VAL A 161 6.81 4.64 -5.89
C VAL A 161 6.89 3.33 -5.13
N PHE A 162 6.00 3.14 -4.16
CA PHE A 162 5.94 1.92 -3.35
C PHE A 162 5.68 0.69 -4.20
N TYR A 163 4.69 0.78 -5.12
CA TYR A 163 4.38 -0.26 -6.07
C TYR A 163 5.58 -0.59 -6.97
N GLY A 164 6.31 0.41 -7.48
CA GLY A 164 7.54 0.17 -8.23
C GLY A 164 8.63 -0.55 -7.42
N ILE A 165 8.76 -0.26 -6.12
CA ILE A 165 9.69 -0.99 -5.23
C ILE A 165 9.26 -2.45 -5.09
N LEU A 166 7.97 -2.70 -4.88
CA LEU A 166 7.41 -4.04 -4.76
C LEU A 166 7.66 -4.87 -6.03
N LEU A 167 7.41 -4.29 -7.20
CA LEU A 167 7.67 -4.97 -8.48
C LEU A 167 9.17 -5.30 -8.67
N LEU A 168 10.06 -4.43 -8.20
CA LEU A 168 11.51 -4.69 -8.24
C LEU A 168 11.95 -5.77 -7.26
N GLU A 169 11.28 -5.90 -6.13
CA GLU A 169 11.53 -6.93 -5.11
C GLU A 169 11.13 -8.31 -5.60
N PHE A 170 9.94 -8.42 -6.18
CA PHE A 170 9.37 -9.68 -6.66
C PHE A 170 9.71 -9.99 -8.13
N GLU A 171 10.56 -9.18 -8.76
CA GLU A 171 11.04 -9.36 -10.14
C GLU A 171 9.92 -9.39 -11.19
N GLU A 172 8.84 -8.63 -10.95
CA GLU A 172 7.67 -8.50 -11.82
C GLU A 172 7.95 -7.53 -12.99
N GLU A 173 8.71 -8.00 -13.99
CA GLU A 173 9.20 -7.18 -15.10
C GLU A 173 8.06 -6.60 -15.96
N GLU A 174 7.09 -7.42 -16.39
CA GLU A 174 6.00 -6.94 -17.25
C GLU A 174 5.17 -5.85 -16.55
N ALA A 175 4.82 -6.06 -15.29
CA ALA A 175 4.07 -5.09 -14.50
C ALA A 175 4.85 -3.79 -14.27
N PHE A 176 6.19 -3.86 -14.18
CA PHE A 176 7.02 -2.66 -14.08
C PHE A 176 6.98 -1.85 -15.38
N GLU A 177 7.02 -2.52 -16.54
CA GLU A 177 6.89 -1.84 -17.83
C GLU A 177 5.52 -1.21 -18.05
N GLU A 178 4.45 -1.87 -17.58
CA GLU A 178 3.09 -1.31 -17.57
C GLU A 178 3.02 -0.06 -16.70
N LEU A 179 3.62 -0.09 -15.50
CA LEU A 179 3.72 1.08 -14.62
C LEU A 179 4.45 2.25 -15.31
N LEU A 180 5.58 1.99 -15.97
CA LEU A 180 6.30 3.01 -16.75
C LEU A 180 5.44 3.59 -17.88
N GLN A 181 4.64 2.75 -18.53
CA GLN A 181 3.77 3.18 -19.61
C GLN A 181 2.58 4.02 -19.10
N MET A 182 2.04 3.71 -17.92
CA MET A 182 0.98 4.48 -17.26
C MET A 182 1.40 5.93 -16.98
N TYR A 183 2.63 6.14 -16.53
CA TYR A 183 3.18 7.46 -16.18
C TYR A 183 4.03 8.09 -17.29
N LYS A 184 3.99 7.53 -18.51
CA LYS A 184 4.81 8.03 -19.61
C LYS A 184 4.46 9.46 -19.98
N GLY A 185 5.46 10.34 -19.98
CA GLY A 185 5.32 11.75 -20.35
C GLY A 185 4.75 12.64 -19.24
N GLN A 186 4.52 12.08 -18.06
CA GLN A 186 4.10 12.84 -16.88
C GLN A 186 5.31 13.33 -16.08
N GLU A 187 5.11 14.38 -15.28
CA GLU A 187 6.06 14.74 -14.22
C GLU A 187 5.97 13.70 -13.10
N VAL A 188 7.12 13.29 -12.57
CA VAL A 188 7.22 12.22 -11.57
C VAL A 188 8.26 12.59 -10.52
N GLU A 189 8.04 12.14 -9.28
CA GLU A 189 8.98 12.34 -8.18
C GLU A 189 10.30 11.56 -8.35
N ALA A 190 11.30 11.89 -7.51
CA ALA A 190 12.63 11.31 -7.58
C ALA A 190 12.58 9.80 -7.33
N GLY A 191 11.80 9.36 -6.33
CA GLY A 191 11.64 7.93 -5.99
C GLY A 191 11.24 7.06 -7.18
N PHE A 192 10.32 7.54 -8.03
CA PHE A 192 9.91 6.83 -9.25
C PHE A 192 11.07 6.69 -10.26
N LEU A 193 11.86 7.76 -10.44
CA LEU A 193 13.03 7.72 -11.32
C LEU A 193 14.15 6.83 -10.77
N PHE A 194 14.35 6.79 -9.44
CA PHE A 194 15.28 5.85 -8.83
C PHE A 194 14.85 4.39 -9.07
N ASN A 195 13.57 4.07 -8.91
CA ASN A 195 13.04 2.75 -9.25
C ASN A 195 13.32 2.39 -10.72
N HIS A 196 13.02 3.30 -11.65
CA HIS A 196 13.26 3.08 -13.07
C HIS A 196 14.76 2.90 -13.39
N ALA A 197 15.64 3.67 -12.74
CA ALA A 197 17.07 3.51 -12.89
C ALA A 197 17.55 2.13 -12.39
N LEU A 198 17.04 1.66 -11.24
CA LEU A 198 17.35 0.34 -10.71
C LEU A 198 16.80 -0.79 -11.60
N TYR A 199 15.59 -0.63 -12.13
CA TYR A 199 14.99 -1.55 -13.10
C TYR A 199 15.91 -1.74 -14.32
N LEU A 200 16.30 -0.64 -14.98
CA LEU A 200 17.21 -0.72 -16.13
C LEU A 200 18.58 -1.30 -15.75
N PHE A 201 19.10 -0.98 -14.57
CA PHE A 201 20.35 -1.55 -14.10
C PHE A 201 20.26 -3.08 -13.95
N LYS A 202 19.17 -3.60 -13.36
CA LYS A 202 18.92 -5.04 -13.25
C LYS A 202 18.77 -5.68 -14.63
N LYS A 203 17.90 -5.12 -15.49
CA LYS A 203 17.59 -5.61 -16.85
C LYS A 203 18.83 -5.66 -17.76
N GLU A 204 19.66 -4.63 -17.71
CA GLU A 204 20.87 -4.53 -18.54
C GLU A 204 22.12 -5.18 -17.89
N LYS A 205 21.95 -5.82 -16.72
CA LYS A 205 23.02 -6.48 -15.96
C LYS A 205 24.16 -5.53 -15.57
N GLY A 206 23.82 -4.28 -15.27
CA GLY A 206 24.75 -3.27 -14.79
C GLY A 206 24.44 -1.86 -15.30
N ARG A 207 25.47 -1.01 -15.25
CA ARG A 207 25.36 0.39 -15.67
C ARG A 207 25.16 0.50 -17.18
N SER A 208 24.19 1.31 -17.59
CA SER A 208 23.97 1.68 -18.98
C SER A 208 23.83 3.18 -19.16
N PRO A 209 23.97 3.73 -20.39
CA PRO A 209 23.71 5.14 -20.64
C PRO A 209 22.31 5.58 -20.19
N LYS A 210 21.29 4.74 -20.39
CA LYS A 210 19.89 5.03 -20.00
C LYS A 210 19.73 5.02 -18.48
N ALA A 211 20.20 3.96 -17.81
CA ALA A 211 20.15 3.86 -16.35
C ALA A 211 20.92 5.02 -15.69
N ASN A 212 22.11 5.36 -16.19
CA ASN A 212 22.91 6.48 -15.71
C ASN A 212 22.20 7.83 -15.88
N SER A 213 21.55 8.04 -17.03
CA SER A 213 20.82 9.27 -17.30
C SER A 213 19.62 9.43 -16.37
N LEU A 214 18.89 8.34 -16.11
CA LEU A 214 17.76 8.36 -15.17
C LEU A 214 18.22 8.59 -13.74
N LEU A 215 19.29 7.90 -13.31
CA LEU A 215 19.82 8.07 -11.96
C LEU A 215 20.31 9.51 -11.73
N LEU A 216 21.00 10.11 -12.71
CA LEU A 216 21.42 11.51 -12.64
C LEU A 216 20.22 12.47 -12.58
N LYS A 217 19.15 12.19 -13.35
CA LYS A 217 17.92 12.98 -13.29
C LYS A 217 17.23 12.85 -11.93
N ALA A 218 17.15 11.63 -11.38
CA ALA A 218 16.57 11.35 -10.06
C ALA A 218 17.33 12.08 -8.95
N ASP A 219 18.67 12.01 -8.98
CA ASP A 219 19.54 12.72 -8.05
C ASP A 219 19.40 14.24 -8.15
N GLY A 220 19.22 14.76 -9.38
CA GLY A 220 18.96 16.19 -9.59
C GLY A 220 17.62 16.67 -9.01
N LEU A 221 16.62 15.78 -8.85
CA LEU A 221 15.36 16.09 -8.17
C LEU A 221 15.51 15.99 -6.65
N ASN A 222 16.15 14.93 -6.16
CA ASN A 222 16.35 14.73 -4.72
C ASN A 222 17.69 14.02 -4.43
N PRO A 223 18.78 14.78 -4.19
CA PRO A 223 20.12 14.21 -3.98
C PRO A 223 20.25 13.49 -2.64
N LEU A 224 19.32 13.73 -1.69
CA LEU A 224 19.36 13.10 -0.37
C LEU A 224 19.11 11.59 -0.46
N ILE A 225 18.30 11.14 -1.43
CA ILE A 225 18.11 9.71 -1.70
C ILE A 225 19.45 9.03 -1.99
N THR A 226 20.25 9.57 -2.92
CA THR A 226 21.58 9.00 -3.24
C THR A 226 22.48 8.97 -2.02
N ILE A 227 22.54 10.06 -1.26
CA ILE A 227 23.36 10.17 -0.05
C ILE A 227 22.98 9.10 0.97
N TYR A 228 21.68 8.92 1.23
CA TYR A 228 21.18 7.91 2.15
C TYR A 228 21.31 6.47 1.61
N LEU A 229 21.26 6.25 0.30
CA LEU A 229 21.49 4.91 -0.27
C LEU A 229 22.96 4.49 -0.20
N MET A 230 23.91 5.44 -0.31
CA MET A 230 25.34 5.21 -0.09
C MET A 230 25.66 4.96 1.38
N ASN A 231 25.04 5.74 2.27
CA ASN A 231 25.26 5.67 3.71
C ASN A 231 24.30 4.66 4.33
N ALA A 232 24.75 3.44 4.58
CA ALA A 232 23.92 2.33 5.09
C ALA A 232 23.22 2.59 6.45
N LYS A 233 23.50 3.70 7.16
CA LYS A 233 22.79 4.12 8.37
C LYS A 233 21.65 5.08 8.00
N LEU A 234 20.41 4.70 8.32
CA LEU A 234 19.21 5.55 8.13
C LEU A 234 19.08 6.59 9.25
N SER A 235 19.75 6.36 10.38
CA SER A 235 19.81 7.25 11.53
C SER A 235 21.05 8.13 11.45
N LEU A 236 21.08 9.07 10.49
CA LEU A 236 21.95 10.23 10.67
C LEU A 236 21.24 11.12 11.68
N SER A 237 21.89 11.44 12.79
CA SER A 237 21.35 12.48 13.67
C SER A 237 21.32 13.82 12.94
N TRP A 238 20.59 14.80 13.45
CA TRP A 238 20.63 16.16 12.88
C TRP A 238 22.07 16.69 12.80
N GLU A 239 22.91 16.35 13.78
CA GLU A 239 24.33 16.69 13.82
C GLU A 239 25.13 15.99 12.71
N ASP A 240 24.88 14.70 12.46
CA ASP A 240 25.50 13.96 11.34
C ASP A 240 25.08 14.58 9.99
N MET A 241 23.82 14.99 9.87
CA MET A 241 23.29 15.62 8.65
C MET A 241 23.98 16.97 8.39
N GLN A 242 24.10 17.82 9.41
CA GLN A 242 24.83 19.08 9.31
C GLN A 242 26.31 18.87 8.97
N ALA A 243 26.97 17.89 9.60
CA ALA A 243 28.37 17.56 9.34
C ALA A 243 28.62 17.09 7.89
N ASN A 244 27.60 16.51 7.24
CA ASN A 244 27.65 16.08 5.83
C ASN A 244 27.01 17.09 4.86
N GLY A 245 26.66 18.30 5.34
CA GLY A 245 26.06 19.35 4.50
C GLY A 245 24.64 19.01 4.00
N ILE A 246 23.93 18.13 4.70
CA ILE A 246 22.55 17.75 4.40
C ILE A 246 21.61 18.79 5.02
N PRO A 247 20.87 19.57 4.21
CA PRO A 247 20.20 20.79 4.66
C PRO A 247 18.96 20.55 5.54
N ALA A 248 18.29 19.40 5.42
CA ALA A 248 17.11 19.07 6.22
C ALA A 248 16.74 17.57 6.17
N LEU A 249 15.83 17.16 7.06
CA LEU A 249 15.04 15.95 6.91
C LEU A 249 14.13 16.11 5.69
N ASP A 250 14.19 15.16 4.78
CA ASP A 250 13.34 15.11 3.59
C ASP A 250 12.46 13.86 3.67
N GLU A 251 11.14 14.05 3.61
CA GLU A 251 10.15 12.98 3.80
C GLU A 251 10.17 11.98 2.65
N GLU A 252 10.31 12.46 1.41
CA GLU A 252 10.43 11.59 0.23
C GLU A 252 11.66 10.69 0.36
N ALA A 253 12.81 11.27 0.70
CA ALA A 253 14.05 10.52 0.81
C ALA A 253 14.02 9.48 1.93
N GLN A 254 13.44 9.82 3.09
CA GLN A 254 13.27 8.86 4.19
C GLN A 254 12.30 7.74 3.81
N SER A 255 11.14 8.08 3.25
CA SER A 255 10.12 7.12 2.82
C SER A 255 10.70 6.15 1.80
N TYR A 256 11.35 6.67 0.74
CA TYR A 256 11.96 5.86 -0.30
C TYR A 256 13.07 4.97 0.25
N VAL A 257 14.02 5.52 1.02
CA VAL A 257 15.18 4.77 1.51
C VAL A 257 14.78 3.73 2.54
N SER A 258 13.84 4.04 3.44
CA SER A 258 13.35 3.09 4.44
C SER A 258 12.77 1.83 3.80
N THR A 259 12.18 1.97 2.61
CA THR A 259 11.56 0.89 1.86
C THR A 259 12.54 0.24 0.87
N ALA A 260 13.25 1.00 0.04
CA ALA A 260 14.01 0.47 -1.10
C ALA A 260 15.48 0.12 -0.80
N ARG A 261 16.06 0.59 0.32
CA ARG A 261 17.52 0.49 0.53
C ARG A 261 18.05 -0.93 0.43
N TYR A 262 17.31 -1.92 0.93
CA TYR A 262 17.77 -3.31 0.90
C TYR A 262 17.94 -3.79 -0.55
N LEU A 263 17.01 -3.48 -1.46
CA LEU A 263 17.12 -3.79 -2.89
C LEU A 263 18.38 -3.22 -3.51
N TRP A 264 18.67 -1.94 -3.21
CA TRP A 264 19.90 -1.31 -3.67
C TRP A 264 21.12 -2.03 -3.10
N LYS A 265 21.15 -2.37 -1.81
CA LYS A 265 22.29 -3.03 -1.18
C LYS A 265 22.54 -4.44 -1.72
N GLU A 266 21.49 -5.20 -2.00
CA GLU A 266 21.57 -6.59 -2.47
C GLU A 266 21.85 -6.70 -3.96
N THR A 267 21.45 -5.70 -4.76
CA THR A 267 21.76 -5.67 -6.19
C THR A 267 23.25 -5.41 -6.41
N LYS A 268 23.99 -6.44 -6.85
CA LYS A 268 25.45 -6.36 -7.00
C LYS A 268 25.88 -5.20 -7.92
N GLY A 269 26.72 -4.32 -7.39
CA GLY A 269 27.38 -3.25 -8.15
C GLY A 269 26.70 -1.88 -8.07
N THR A 270 25.48 -1.78 -7.55
CA THR A 270 24.75 -0.52 -7.32
C THR A 270 25.47 0.40 -6.34
N GLN A 271 26.08 -0.13 -5.26
CA GLN A 271 26.81 0.69 -4.29
C GLN A 271 27.99 1.41 -4.95
N ARG A 272 28.77 0.70 -5.77
CA ARG A 272 29.85 1.31 -6.57
C ARG A 272 29.27 2.30 -7.59
N TRP A 273 28.11 2.03 -8.14
CA TRP A 273 27.43 2.91 -9.09
C TRP A 273 27.03 4.24 -8.46
N LEU A 274 26.40 4.23 -7.29
CA LEU A 274 26.03 5.42 -6.51
C LEU A 274 27.27 6.25 -6.13
N HIS A 275 28.34 5.62 -5.63
CA HIS A 275 29.59 6.32 -5.30
C HIS A 275 30.26 6.97 -6.53
N ASN A 276 30.19 6.32 -7.69
CA ASN A 276 30.72 6.89 -8.93
C ASN A 276 29.89 8.08 -9.41
N LEU A 277 28.57 8.01 -9.30
CA LEU A 277 27.69 9.14 -9.59
C LEU A 277 28.03 10.33 -8.69
N HIS A 278 28.04 10.12 -7.37
CA HIS A 278 28.31 11.17 -6.41
C HIS A 278 29.69 11.81 -6.62
N ARG A 279 30.73 11.01 -6.83
CA ARG A 279 32.07 11.52 -7.18
C ARG A 279 32.04 12.38 -8.44
N ARG A 280 31.34 11.93 -9.49
CA ARG A 280 31.25 12.68 -10.74
C ARG A 280 30.54 14.03 -10.56
N ILE A 281 29.49 14.07 -9.74
CA ILE A 281 28.78 15.32 -9.43
C ILE A 281 29.68 16.28 -8.64
N VAL A 282 30.35 15.79 -7.60
CA VAL A 282 31.19 16.61 -6.72
C VAL A 282 32.48 17.09 -7.41
N THR A 283 33.10 16.23 -8.21
CA THR A 283 34.44 16.51 -8.77
C THR A 283 34.44 16.89 -10.25
N GLY A 284 33.31 16.73 -10.94
CA GLY A 284 33.20 16.91 -12.39
C GLY A 284 33.95 15.86 -13.24
N LYS A 285 34.50 14.82 -12.62
CA LYS A 285 35.30 13.75 -13.24
C LYS A 285 34.64 12.39 -13.07
#